data_AF-A0A965M3Z3-F1
#
_entry.id   AF-A0A965M3Z3-F1
#
_cell.length_a   1.000
_cell.length_b   1.000
_cell.length_c   1.000
_cell.angle_alpha   90.00
_cell.angle_beta   90.00
_cell.angle_gamma   90.00
#
_symmetry.space_group_name_H-M   'P 1'
#
loop_
_entity.id
_entity.type
_entity.pdbx_description
1 polymer ?
#
loop_
_entity_poly.entity_id
_entity_poly.type
_entity_poly.pdbx_seq_one_letter_code
_entity_poly.pdbx_strand_id
1 'polypeptide(L)'
;MKTILPLAALLLSTSVLRAENPTNPTSPAKDDSVEVVECQGIKIWKKGKPTNAFTVVGFDTLMRQRGFENAQNNIARGVLSRKGNAAIVVSIINSQRLNFDLNTQVEKLDGIDVRYQIIAIKP
;
A
#
# COMPACT_ATOMS: atom_id res chain seq x y z
N MET A 1 16.82 -2.72 -77.64
CA MET A 1 17.48 -2.82 -76.33
C MET A 1 17.74 -1.42 -75.82
N LYS A 2 17.01 -1.00 -74.78
CA LYS A 2 17.00 0.33 -74.16
C LYS A 2 17.65 0.21 -72.77
N THR A 3 18.68 1.04 -72.52
CA THR A 3 19.02 1.78 -71.26
C THR A 3 18.89 1.04 -69.91
N ILE A 4 19.80 1.16 -68.93
CA ILE A 4 19.99 2.35 -68.06
C ILE A 4 21.23 2.09 -67.16
N LEU A 5 22.12 3.08 -67.05
CA LEU A 5 23.07 3.33 -65.93
C LEU A 5 22.28 4.01 -64.78
N PRO A 6 22.52 3.82 -63.46
CA PRO A 6 23.61 4.59 -62.83
C PRO A 6 24.22 4.07 -61.51
N LEU A 7 25.36 4.69 -61.22
CA LEU A 7 26.15 4.86 -59.99
C LEU A 7 25.39 5.63 -58.88
N ALA A 8 25.47 5.21 -57.61
CA ALA A 8 25.32 6.05 -56.41
C ALA A 8 25.72 5.25 -55.14
N ALA A 9 26.87 5.52 -54.53
CA ALA A 9 27.08 6.50 -53.44
C ALA A 9 26.83 5.90 -52.04
N LEU A 10 27.94 5.47 -51.43
CA LEU A 10 28.06 5.03 -50.04
C LEU A 10 28.01 6.27 -49.13
N LEU A 11 26.93 6.44 -48.35
CA LEU A 11 26.81 7.53 -47.37
C LEU A 11 27.18 7.02 -45.97
N LEU A 12 28.30 7.54 -45.46
CA LEU A 12 28.66 7.49 -44.04
C LEU A 12 27.65 8.32 -43.25
N SER A 13 26.97 7.70 -42.29
CA SER A 13 26.18 8.40 -41.27
C SER A 13 27.02 8.52 -40.00
N THR A 14 27.49 9.74 -39.72
CA THR A 14 28.09 10.13 -38.45
C THR A 14 26.99 10.58 -37.48
N SER A 15 26.71 9.78 -36.46
CA SER A 15 25.95 10.21 -35.28
C SER A 15 26.92 10.46 -34.14
N VAL A 16 27.04 11.71 -33.73
CA VAL A 16 27.78 12.16 -32.54
C VAL A 16 26.78 12.37 -31.39
N LEU A 17 27.22 12.04 -30.17
CA LEU A 17 26.65 12.27 -28.83
C LEU A 17 25.62 11.26 -28.29
N ARG A 18 26.03 10.49 -27.26
CA ARG A 18 25.78 10.84 -25.85
C ARG A 18 26.47 9.82 -24.93
N ALA A 19 27.35 10.31 -24.07
CA ALA A 19 27.91 9.54 -22.96
C ALA A 19 26.92 9.60 -21.79
N GLU A 20 26.48 8.44 -21.29
CA GLU A 20 25.87 8.30 -19.97
C GLU A 20 26.67 7.25 -19.20
N ASN A 21 27.19 7.68 -18.04
CA ASN A 21 28.07 6.94 -17.15
C ASN A 21 27.33 5.75 -16.48
N PRO A 22 28.05 4.73 -16.01
CA PRO A 22 27.52 3.43 -15.64
C PRO A 22 27.05 3.37 -14.17
N THR A 23 26.33 2.29 -13.86
CA THR A 23 25.93 1.80 -12.51
C THR A 23 24.67 2.43 -11.92
N ASN A 24 23.52 1.92 -12.36
CA ASN A 24 22.34 1.87 -11.50
C ASN A 24 22.08 0.40 -11.16
N PRO A 25 22.54 -0.12 -10.01
CA PRO A 25 22.08 -1.40 -9.55
C PRO A 25 20.78 -1.21 -8.76
N THR A 26 19.90 -2.19 -8.91
CA THR A 26 18.86 -2.55 -7.94
C THR A 26 17.55 -1.78 -8.10
N SER A 27 16.59 -2.47 -8.73
CA SER A 27 15.15 -2.35 -8.54
C SER A 27 14.77 -1.81 -7.15
N PRO A 28 13.71 -1.01 -6.99
CA PRO A 28 13.13 -0.89 -5.67
C PRO A 28 12.70 -2.29 -5.24
N ALA A 29 13.39 -2.83 -4.23
CA ALA A 29 13.03 -4.08 -3.60
C ALA A 29 11.56 -3.95 -3.19
N LYS A 30 10.75 -4.83 -3.75
CA LYS A 30 9.36 -5.03 -3.39
C LYS A 30 9.35 -5.44 -1.91
N ASP A 31 9.20 -4.47 -1.00
CA ASP A 31 8.93 -4.74 0.41
C ASP A 31 7.47 -5.23 0.52
N ASP A 32 7.28 -6.46 0.06
CA ASP A 32 6.04 -7.22 0.01
C ASP A 32 5.82 -8.00 1.32
N SER A 33 6.43 -7.53 2.42
CA SER A 33 6.23 -8.11 3.75
C SER A 33 4.74 -8.04 4.10
N VAL A 34 4.05 -9.17 4.00
CA VAL A 34 2.69 -9.33 4.48
C VAL A 34 2.75 -9.25 6.01
N GLU A 35 2.16 -8.20 6.58
CA GLU A 35 2.11 -8.00 8.03
C GLU A 35 0.74 -8.45 8.53
N VAL A 36 0.72 -9.52 9.31
CA VAL A 36 -0.51 -10.08 9.91
C VAL A 36 -0.38 -10.05 11.43
N VAL A 37 -1.42 -9.55 12.09
CA VAL A 37 -1.56 -9.59 13.53
C VAL A 37 -2.77 -10.44 13.89
N GLU A 38 -2.66 -11.23 14.96
CA GLU A 38 -3.78 -12.01 15.48
C GLU A 38 -4.30 -11.40 16.78
N CYS A 39 -5.61 -11.20 16.84
CA CYS A 39 -6.29 -10.61 18.00
C CYS A 39 -7.63 -11.33 18.20
N GLN A 40 -7.83 -11.93 19.38
CA GLN A 40 -9.08 -12.66 19.72
C GLN A 40 -9.44 -13.76 18.69
N GLY A 41 -8.43 -14.45 18.13
CA GLY A 41 -8.61 -15.46 17.08
C GLY A 41 -8.95 -14.90 15.69
N ILE A 42 -8.96 -13.57 15.52
CA ILE A 42 -9.15 -12.89 14.24
C ILE A 42 -7.78 -12.51 13.66
N LYS A 43 -7.54 -12.94 12.42
CA LYS A 43 -6.37 -12.51 11.65
C LYS A 43 -6.63 -11.15 11.01
N ILE A 44 -5.72 -10.21 11.24
CA ILE A 44 -5.78 -8.83 10.77
C ILE A 44 -4.57 -8.58 9.88
N TRP A 45 -4.77 -8.48 8.58
CA TRP A 45 -3.73 -8.09 7.63
C TRP A 45 -3.54 -6.58 7.71
N LYS A 46 -2.48 -6.15 8.40
CA LYS A 46 -2.06 -4.74 8.45
C LYS A 46 -1.43 -4.29 7.13
N LYS A 47 -0.72 -5.19 6.46
CA LYS A 47 -0.14 -4.99 5.12
C LYS A 47 -0.34 -6.25 4.29
N GLY A 48 -0.65 -6.08 3.01
CA GLY A 48 -0.96 -7.19 2.11
C GLY A 48 -2.40 -7.71 2.25
N LYS A 49 -2.62 -8.94 1.78
CA LYS A 49 -3.94 -9.59 1.74
C LYS A 49 -3.81 -11.09 2.05
N PRO A 50 -4.90 -11.78 2.44
CA PRO A 50 -4.90 -13.23 2.60
C PRO A 50 -4.52 -13.92 1.29
N THR A 51 -3.79 -15.03 1.39
CA THR A 51 -3.49 -15.93 0.26
C THR A 51 -4.71 -16.75 -0.14
N ASN A 52 -5.55 -17.11 0.84
CA ASN A 52 -6.76 -17.90 0.61
C ASN A 52 -7.85 -17.04 -0.03
N ALA A 53 -8.75 -17.69 -0.77
CA ALA A 53 -9.93 -17.02 -1.29
C ALA A 53 -10.79 -16.48 -0.13
N PHE A 54 -11.28 -15.26 -0.28
CA PHE A 54 -12.13 -14.61 0.72
C PHE A 54 -13.26 -13.84 0.06
N THR A 55 -14.32 -13.61 0.82
CA THR A 55 -15.41 -12.69 0.45
C THR A 55 -15.42 -11.51 1.40
N VAL A 56 -15.62 -10.30 0.88
CA VAL A 56 -15.81 -9.12 1.72
C VAL A 56 -17.24 -9.14 2.24
N VAL A 57 -17.39 -9.10 3.57
CA VAL A 57 -18.70 -9.07 4.25
C VAL A 57 -19.06 -7.68 4.74
N GLY A 58 -18.09 -6.76 4.78
CA GLY A 58 -18.35 -5.37 5.12
C GLY A 58 -17.11 -4.51 5.20
N PHE A 59 -17.32 -3.25 5.52
CA PHE A 59 -16.27 -2.27 5.75
C PHE A 59 -16.58 -1.52 7.03
N ASP A 60 -15.54 -1.05 7.72
CA ASP A 60 -15.71 -0.21 8.88
C ASP A 60 -14.54 0.78 9.02
N THR A 61 -14.77 1.81 9.82
CA THR A 61 -13.79 2.84 10.12
C THR A 61 -13.76 3.11 11.62
N LEU A 62 -12.58 2.96 12.21
CA LEU A 62 -12.31 3.39 13.57
C LEU A 62 -11.65 4.76 13.52
N MET A 63 -12.18 5.71 14.29
CA MET A 63 -11.61 7.05 14.39
C MET A 63 -10.90 7.23 15.72
N ARG A 64 -9.81 8.02 15.75
CA ARG A 64 -9.10 8.46 16.96
C ARG A 64 -8.70 7.31 17.88
N GLN A 65 -8.19 6.23 17.30
CA GLN A 65 -7.66 5.11 18.05
C GLN A 65 -6.33 5.51 18.66
N ARG A 66 -6.10 5.16 19.92
CA ARG A 66 -4.83 5.42 20.63
C ARG A 66 -3.76 4.42 20.19
N GLY A 67 -3.37 4.48 18.92
CA GLY A 67 -2.44 3.53 18.31
C GLY A 67 -3.11 2.25 17.80
N PHE A 68 -2.32 1.45 17.06
CA PHE A 68 -2.84 0.29 16.35
C PHE A 68 -3.18 -0.88 17.27
N GLU A 69 -2.47 -1.07 18.38
CA GLU A 69 -2.77 -2.11 19.38
C GLU A 69 -4.20 -1.96 19.93
N ASN A 70 -4.62 -0.73 20.24
CA ASN A 70 -6.00 -0.45 20.64
C ASN A 70 -6.99 -0.68 19.50
N ALA A 71 -6.61 -0.30 18.28
CA ALA A 71 -7.44 -0.52 17.10
C ALA A 71 -7.68 -2.02 16.83
N GLN A 72 -6.72 -2.91 17.09
CA GLN A 72 -6.84 -4.36 16.87
C GLN A 72 -8.05 -4.96 17.60
N ASN A 73 -8.22 -4.62 18.88
CA ASN A 73 -9.35 -5.10 19.69
C ASN A 73 -10.71 -4.63 19.12
N ASN A 74 -10.78 -3.39 18.66
CA ASN A 74 -11.99 -2.83 18.07
C ASN A 74 -12.26 -3.40 16.67
N ILE A 75 -11.21 -3.66 15.89
CA ILE A 75 -11.31 -4.38 14.61
C ILE A 75 -11.86 -5.79 14.85
N ALA A 76 -11.29 -6.55 15.78
CA ALA A 76 -11.73 -7.92 16.09
C ALA A 76 -13.21 -7.95 16.51
N ARG A 77 -13.64 -7.02 17.38
CA ARG A 77 -15.05 -6.83 17.74
C ARG A 77 -15.93 -6.54 16.52
N GLY A 78 -15.50 -5.62 15.66
CA GLY A 78 -16.23 -5.27 14.44
C GLY A 78 -16.36 -6.45 13.47
N VAL A 79 -15.31 -7.26 13.35
CA VAL A 79 -15.31 -8.49 12.54
C VAL A 79 -16.32 -9.50 13.07
N LEU A 80 -16.25 -9.81 14.36
CA LEU A 80 -17.17 -10.75 15.02
C LEU A 80 -18.63 -10.29 14.92
N SER A 81 -18.89 -8.99 15.13
CA SER A 81 -20.25 -8.43 15.05
C SER A 81 -20.90 -8.56 13.68
N ARG A 82 -20.10 -8.58 12.60
CA ARG A 82 -20.57 -8.73 11.22
C ARG A 82 -20.40 -10.14 10.67
N LYS A 83 -20.14 -11.13 11.55
CA LYS A 83 -19.96 -12.55 11.20
C LYS A 83 -18.81 -12.80 10.19
N GLY A 84 -17.79 -11.93 10.19
CA GLY A 84 -16.53 -12.20 9.50
C GLY A 84 -15.60 -13.06 10.37
N ASN A 85 -14.49 -13.53 9.78
CA ASN A 85 -13.44 -14.28 10.51
C ASN A 85 -12.05 -13.66 10.37
N ALA A 86 -11.93 -12.55 9.61
CA ALA A 86 -10.68 -11.88 9.35
C ALA A 86 -10.91 -10.41 8.95
N ALA A 87 -9.84 -9.60 9.00
CA ALA A 87 -9.86 -8.21 8.56
C ALA A 87 -8.65 -7.85 7.69
N ILE A 88 -8.86 -6.96 6.72
CA ILE A 88 -7.77 -6.36 5.93
C ILE A 88 -7.77 -4.86 6.18
N VAL A 89 -6.69 -4.33 6.73
CA VAL A 89 -6.51 -2.89 6.90
C VAL A 89 -6.30 -2.27 5.52
N VAL A 90 -7.17 -1.32 5.18
CA VAL A 90 -7.11 -0.57 3.92
C VAL A 90 -6.22 0.66 4.08
N SER A 91 -6.34 1.34 5.21
CA SER A 91 -5.52 2.52 5.49
C SER A 91 -5.40 2.77 6.99
N ILE A 92 -4.23 3.28 7.40
CA ILE A 92 -4.01 3.88 8.71
C ILE A 92 -3.52 5.29 8.44
N ILE A 93 -4.22 6.29 8.96
CA ILE A 93 -3.82 7.69 8.87
C ILE A 93 -3.77 8.29 10.26
N ASN A 94 -2.90 9.27 10.48
CA ASN A 94 -2.94 10.03 11.72
C ASN A 94 -4.23 10.84 11.79
N SER A 95 -4.94 10.74 12.92
CA SER A 95 -6.17 11.50 13.13
C SER A 95 -5.79 12.96 13.38
N GLN A 96 -6.17 13.83 12.46
CA GLN A 96 -5.94 15.26 12.58
C GLN A 96 -7.08 15.90 13.38
N ARG A 97 -6.86 16.10 14.67
CA ARG A 97 -7.35 17.29 15.35
C ARG A 97 -6.14 18.15 15.64
N LEU A 98 -6.13 19.37 15.15
CA LEU A 98 -5.18 20.38 15.59
C LEU A 98 -5.57 20.74 17.03
N ASN A 99 -5.14 19.93 18.01
CA ASN A 99 -5.20 20.36 19.40
C ASN A 99 -4.03 21.31 19.60
N PHE A 100 -4.30 22.60 19.43
CA PHE A 100 -3.35 23.66 19.73
C PHE A 100 -3.31 23.83 21.24
N ASP A 101 -2.27 23.28 21.86
CA ASP A 101 -1.98 23.57 23.26
C ASP A 101 -1.45 25.01 23.35
N LEU A 102 -2.28 25.93 23.84
CA LEU A 102 -1.90 27.35 24.00
C LEU A 102 -0.66 27.56 24.87
N ASN A 103 -0.35 26.62 25.77
CA ASN A 103 0.78 26.75 26.69
C ASN A 103 2.08 26.21 26.09
N THR A 104 2.01 25.17 25.23
CA THR A 104 3.20 24.54 24.65
C THR A 104 3.40 24.85 23.17
N GLN A 105 2.38 25.41 22.49
CA GLN A 105 2.34 25.68 21.05
C GLN A 105 2.66 24.43 20.20
N VAL A 106 2.46 23.23 20.74
CA VAL A 106 2.71 21.97 20.05
C VAL A 106 1.41 21.43 19.45
N GLU A 107 1.43 21.13 18.16
CA GLU A 107 0.38 20.35 17.52
C GLU A 107 0.53 18.87 17.92
N LYS A 108 -0.46 18.33 18.64
CA LYS A 108 -0.50 16.90 18.99
C LYS A 108 -1.58 16.20 18.15
N LEU A 109 -1.17 15.15 17.44
CA LEU A 109 -2.08 14.25 16.74
C LEU A 109 -2.85 13.40 17.75
N ASP A 110 -4.16 13.32 17.58
CA ASP A 110 -5.10 12.76 18.58
C ASP A 110 -5.33 11.25 18.42
N GLY A 111 -4.40 10.55 17.74
CA GLY A 111 -4.45 9.11 17.49
C GLY A 111 -4.37 8.76 16.00
N ILE A 112 -4.89 7.59 15.65
CA ILE A 112 -4.97 7.09 14.26
C ILE A 112 -6.42 6.80 13.87
N ASP A 113 -6.75 7.06 12.61
CA ASP A 113 -7.97 6.56 11.98
C ASP A 113 -7.62 5.32 11.15
N VAL A 114 -8.38 4.25 11.31
CA VAL A 114 -8.15 2.96 10.66
C VAL A 114 -9.37 2.59 9.84
N ARG A 115 -9.18 2.42 8.53
CA ARG A 115 -10.20 1.87 7.63
C ARG A 115 -9.86 0.42 7.36
N TYR A 116 -10.83 -0.47 7.45
CA TYR A 116 -10.60 -1.89 7.23
C TYR A 116 -11.80 -2.58 6.57
N GLN A 117 -11.49 -3.66 5.86
CA GLN A 117 -12.47 -4.58 5.31
C GLN A 117 -12.65 -5.72 6.29
N ILE A 118 -13.89 -6.16 6.45
CA ILE A 118 -14.24 -7.37 7.18
C ILE A 118 -14.46 -8.44 6.13
N ILE A 119 -13.77 -9.57 6.29
CA ILE A 119 -13.78 -10.64 5.31
C ILE A 119 -14.17 -11.97 5.97
N ALA A 120 -14.71 -12.86 5.15
CA ALA A 120 -14.86 -14.27 5.45
C ALA A 120 -13.90 -15.05 4.54
N ILE A 121 -12.82 -15.54 5.12
CA ILE A 121 -11.89 -16.46 4.48
C ILE A 121 -12.58 -17.80 4.36
N LYS A 122 -12.57 -18.36 3.14
CA LYS A 122 -13.07 -19.71 2.90
C LYS A 122 -12.10 -20.73 3.51
N PRO A 123 -12.61 -21.79 4.15
CA PRO A 123 -11.77 -22.87 4.64
C PRO A 123 -10.95 -23.50 3.52
#